data_AF-A0A6F9DAZ2-F1
#
_entry.id   AF-A0A6F9DAZ2-F1
#
_cell.length_a   1.000
_cell.length_b   1.000
_cell.length_c   1.000
_cell.angle_alpha   90.00
_cell.angle_beta   90.00
_cell.angle_gamma   90.00
#
_symmetry.space_group_name_H-M   'P 1'
#
loop_
_entity.id
_entity.type
_entity.pdbx_description
1 polymer ?
#
loop_
_entity_poly.entity_id
_entity_poly.type
_entity_poly.pdbx_seq_one_letter_code
_entity_poly.pdbx_strand_id
1 'polypeptide(L)'
;MDIERISAIESHHFIQHLTKHAVGMPVDLTTNFYNITANVISSISLGRRFDYDNPTFRKIVRTSTEMFGDSTDRKLVFSCLVISTLRCIPPFRYAYKRYISMHKEIVDFIQQEIDEHKQKFDPDNVNDFIDAFLKEQKLGQPKNQPYFNVCQSFENI
;
A
#
# COMPACT_ATOMS: atom_id res chain seq x y z
N MET A 1 -1.79 20.36 -1.64
CA MET A 1 -1.91 19.09 -2.39
C MET A 1 -3.25 19.07 -3.08
N ASP A 2 -3.26 19.16 -4.41
CA ASP A 2 -4.50 19.19 -5.22
C ASP A 2 -4.74 17.79 -5.80
N ILE A 3 -5.72 17.08 -5.23
CA ILE A 3 -6.03 15.69 -5.59
C ILE A 3 -6.58 15.61 -7.02
N GLU A 4 -7.36 16.60 -7.46
CA GLU A 4 -7.94 16.61 -8.81
C GLU A 4 -6.83 16.72 -9.85
N ARG A 5 -5.84 17.58 -9.60
CA ARG A 5 -4.67 17.71 -10.46
C ARG A 5 -3.85 16.42 -10.55
N ILE A 6 -3.60 15.75 -9.42
CA ILE A 6 -2.87 14.47 -9.41
C ILE A 6 -3.63 13.41 -10.21
N SER A 7 -4.94 13.30 -9.98
CA SER A 7 -5.81 12.35 -10.69
C SER A 7 -5.83 12.60 -12.21
N ALA A 8 -5.88 13.87 -12.64
CA ALA A 8 -5.85 14.22 -14.05
C ALA A 8 -4.50 13.89 -14.72
N ILE A 9 -3.38 14.16 -14.05
CA ILE A 9 -2.03 13.81 -14.53
C ILE A 9 -1.91 12.29 -14.69
N GLU A 10 -2.33 11.54 -13.68
CA GLU A 10 -2.21 10.09 -13.69
C GLU A 10 -3.13 9.44 -14.74
N SER A 11 -4.32 9.99 -14.95
CA SER A 11 -5.22 9.58 -16.04
C SER A 11 -4.58 9.77 -17.41
N HIS A 12 -3.87 10.87 -17.62
CA HIS A 12 -3.15 11.12 -18.87
C HIS A 12 -2.03 10.10 -19.09
N HIS A 13 -1.24 9.82 -18.04
CA HIS A 13 -0.19 8.80 -18.10
C HIS A 13 -0.74 7.39 -18.37
N PHE A 14 -1.89 7.05 -17.77
CA PHE A 14 -2.56 5.78 -17.99
C PHE A 14 -3.00 5.59 -19.44
N ILE A 15 -3.64 6.61 -20.04
CA ILE A 15 -4.06 6.55 -21.45
C ILE A 15 -2.84 6.39 -22.37
N GLN A 16 -1.74 7.07 -22.08
CA GLN A 16 -0.49 6.90 -22.83
C GLN A 16 0.07 5.48 -22.70
N HIS A 17 0.04 4.90 -21.51
CA HIS A 17 0.49 3.53 -21.28
C HIS A 17 -0.37 2.53 -22.07
N LEU A 18 -1.69 2.65 -22.01
CA LEU A 18 -2.61 1.80 -22.79
C LEU A 18 -2.37 1.97 -24.30
N THR A 19 -2.24 3.19 -24.79
CA THR A 19 -2.04 3.44 -26.22
C THR A 19 -0.72 2.86 -26.74
N LYS A 20 0.30 2.73 -25.88
CA LYS A 20 1.59 2.12 -26.26
C LYS A 20 1.57 0.60 -26.23
N HIS A 21 0.86 0.00 -25.27
CA HIS A 21 0.98 -1.44 -24.97
C HIS A 21 -0.25 -2.28 -25.35
N ALA A 22 -1.39 -1.66 -25.65
CA ALA A 22 -2.68 -2.35 -25.75
C ALA A 22 -3.43 -2.15 -27.08
N VAL A 23 -2.82 -1.52 -28.08
CA VAL A 23 -3.49 -1.32 -29.38
C VAL A 23 -3.71 -2.67 -30.07
N GLY A 24 -4.97 -3.07 -30.19
CA GLY A 24 -5.37 -4.31 -30.86
C GLY A 24 -5.19 -5.59 -30.04
N MET A 25 -4.85 -5.50 -28.75
CA MET A 25 -4.70 -6.65 -27.85
C MET A 25 -5.75 -6.62 -26.72
N PRO A 26 -6.16 -7.79 -26.19
CA PRO A 26 -6.98 -7.83 -24.98
C PRO A 26 -6.27 -7.17 -23.80
N VAL A 27 -6.99 -6.36 -23.04
CA VAL A 27 -6.47 -5.65 -21.86
C VAL A 27 -7.18 -6.15 -20.61
N ASP A 28 -6.41 -6.52 -19.60
CA ASP A 28 -6.96 -6.69 -18.25
C ASP A 28 -7.17 -5.32 -17.61
N LEU A 29 -8.41 -4.83 -17.68
CA LEU A 29 -8.77 -3.54 -17.10
C LEU A 29 -8.65 -3.54 -15.58
N THR A 30 -8.92 -4.66 -14.91
CA THR A 30 -8.92 -4.73 -13.44
C THR A 30 -7.54 -4.46 -12.88
N THR A 31 -6.51 -5.15 -13.36
CA THR A 31 -5.13 -4.94 -12.91
C THR A 31 -4.66 -3.52 -13.23
N ASN A 32 -5.02 -3.01 -14.40
CA ASN A 32 -4.67 -1.65 -14.82
C ASN A 32 -5.32 -0.56 -13.94
N PHE A 33 -6.59 -0.74 -13.56
CA PHE A 33 -7.28 0.15 -12.63
C PHE A 33 -6.66 0.12 -11.23
N TYR A 34 -6.19 -1.03 -10.77
CA TYR A 34 -5.45 -1.09 -9.51
C TYR A 34 -4.10 -0.39 -9.57
N ASN A 35 -3.38 -0.47 -10.69
CA ASN A 35 -2.10 0.23 -10.86
C ASN A 35 -2.26 1.76 -10.88
N ILE A 36 -3.22 2.28 -11.67
CA ILE A 36 -3.47 3.73 -11.74
C ILE A 36 -3.91 4.28 -10.37
N THR A 37 -4.82 3.58 -9.67
CA THR A 37 -5.27 4.02 -8.33
C THR A 37 -4.14 3.95 -7.30
N ALA A 38 -3.31 2.91 -7.33
CA ALA A 38 -2.14 2.82 -6.49
C ALA A 38 -1.16 3.97 -6.76
N ASN A 39 -0.93 4.36 -8.02
CA ASN A 39 -0.06 5.50 -8.36
C ASN A 39 -0.62 6.84 -7.85
N VAL A 40 -1.94 7.06 -7.93
CA VAL A 40 -2.57 8.25 -7.33
C VAL A 40 -2.32 8.27 -5.83
N ILE A 41 -2.53 7.14 -5.14
CA ILE A 41 -2.29 7.02 -3.70
C ILE A 41 -0.81 7.28 -3.38
N SER A 42 0.13 6.65 -4.10
CA SER A 42 1.58 6.85 -3.91
C SER A 42 2.01 8.28 -4.19
N SER A 43 1.41 8.97 -5.16
CA SER A 43 1.73 10.38 -5.42
C SER A 43 1.28 11.29 -4.29
N ILE A 44 0.16 10.96 -3.63
CA ILE A 44 -0.34 11.69 -2.46
C ILE A 44 0.48 11.35 -1.22
N SER A 45 0.79 10.07 -1.01
CA SER A 45 1.40 9.59 0.24
C SER A 45 2.92 9.70 0.26
N LEU A 46 3.58 9.38 -0.86
CA LEU A 46 5.04 9.29 -1.01
C LEU A 46 5.64 10.40 -1.89
N GLY A 47 4.79 11.32 -2.37
CA GLY A 47 5.20 12.40 -3.26
C GLY A 47 5.71 11.97 -4.64
N ARG A 48 5.64 10.67 -4.96
CA ARG A 48 6.18 10.09 -6.21
C ARG A 48 5.26 9.07 -6.84
N ARG A 49 5.26 9.05 -8.18
CA ARG A 49 4.63 7.99 -8.98
C ARG A 49 5.62 6.88 -9.29
N PHE A 50 5.12 5.65 -9.45
CA PHE A 50 5.90 4.54 -9.95
C PHE A 50 5.64 4.33 -11.45
N ASP A 51 6.63 3.77 -12.14
CA ASP A 51 6.43 3.30 -13.50
C ASP A 51 5.44 2.12 -13.48
N TYR A 52 4.52 2.08 -14.45
CA TYR A 52 3.61 0.95 -14.65
C TYR A 52 4.36 -0.36 -14.86
N ASP A 53 5.60 -0.31 -15.36
CA ASP A 53 6.45 -1.48 -15.53
C ASP A 53 7.35 -1.79 -14.34
N ASN A 54 7.30 -1.00 -13.25
CA ASN A 54 8.09 -1.27 -12.07
C ASN A 54 7.68 -2.63 -11.45
N PRO A 55 8.57 -3.63 -11.40
CA PRO A 55 8.21 -4.98 -10.97
C PRO A 55 7.89 -5.04 -9.47
N THR A 56 8.59 -4.26 -8.65
CA THR A 56 8.36 -4.19 -7.20
C THR A 56 6.98 -3.59 -6.92
N PHE A 57 6.67 -2.45 -7.54
CA PHE A 57 5.40 -1.78 -7.34
C PHE A 57 4.22 -2.65 -7.82
N ARG A 58 4.32 -3.23 -9.03
CA ARG A 58 3.30 -4.17 -9.53
C ARG A 58 3.08 -5.35 -8.59
N LYS A 59 4.16 -5.88 -8.00
CA LYS A 59 4.07 -6.96 -7.01
C LYS A 59 3.29 -6.52 -5.79
N ILE A 60 3.60 -5.34 -5.22
CA ILE A 60 2.89 -4.81 -4.06
C ILE A 60 1.41 -4.57 -4.37
N VAL A 61 1.09 -3.91 -5.50
CA VAL A 61 -0.31 -3.69 -5.92
C VAL A 61 -1.04 -5.02 -6.06
N ARG A 62 -0.43 -6.01 -6.72
CA ARG A 62 -1.00 -7.35 -6.86
C ARG A 62 -1.23 -8.00 -5.49
N THR A 63 -0.25 -8.00 -4.61
CA THR A 63 -0.36 -8.54 -3.24
C THR A 63 -1.50 -7.84 -2.47
N SER A 64 -1.65 -6.53 -2.60
CA SER A 64 -2.78 -5.79 -2.02
C SER A 64 -4.13 -6.24 -2.60
N THR A 65 -4.22 -6.37 -3.93
CA THR A 65 -5.48 -6.80 -4.59
C THR A 65 -5.88 -8.22 -4.22
N GLU A 66 -4.92 -9.15 -4.12
CA GLU A 66 -5.17 -10.52 -3.71
C GLU A 66 -5.59 -10.61 -2.23
N MET A 67 -5.08 -9.71 -1.38
CA MET A 67 -5.45 -9.63 0.04
C MET A 67 -6.86 -9.09 0.26
N PHE A 68 -7.26 -8.05 -0.50
CA PHE A 68 -8.56 -7.39 -0.34
C PHE A 68 -9.65 -7.93 -1.29
N GLY A 69 -9.29 -8.69 -2.32
CA GLY A 69 -10.21 -9.30 -3.29
C GLY A 69 -11.16 -10.33 -2.67
N ASP A 70 -12.23 -10.69 -3.40
CA ASP A 70 -13.22 -11.67 -2.93
C ASP A 70 -12.73 -13.11 -3.09
N SER A 71 -11.89 -13.55 -2.15
CA SER A 71 -11.38 -14.91 -2.07
C SER A 71 -11.97 -15.69 -0.89
N THR A 72 -11.99 -17.02 -1.03
CA THR A 72 -12.31 -17.95 0.08
C THR A 72 -11.40 -17.69 1.28
N ASP A 73 -10.12 -17.40 1.04
CA ASP A 73 -9.12 -17.11 2.08
C ASP A 73 -9.53 -15.89 2.92
N ARG A 74 -10.05 -14.83 2.30
CA ARG A 74 -10.51 -13.63 3.01
C ARG A 74 -11.62 -13.96 4.01
N LYS A 75 -12.61 -14.77 3.62
CA LYS A 75 -13.72 -15.19 4.52
C LYS A 75 -13.19 -16.00 5.71
N LEU A 76 -12.24 -16.89 5.46
CA LEU A 76 -11.56 -17.66 6.50
C LEU A 76 -10.79 -16.73 7.46
N VAL A 77 -10.01 -15.78 6.94
CA VAL A 77 -9.26 -14.82 7.76
C VAL A 77 -10.18 -13.93 8.60
N PHE A 78 -11.28 -13.41 8.03
CA PHE A 78 -12.25 -12.62 8.79
C PHE A 78 -12.87 -13.42 9.94
N SER A 79 -13.16 -14.70 9.73
CA SER A 79 -13.66 -15.55 10.83
C SER A 79 -12.63 -15.71 11.96
N CYS A 80 -11.33 -15.69 11.65
CA CYS A 80 -10.25 -15.71 12.65
C CYS A 80 -10.11 -14.40 13.44
N LEU A 81 -10.69 -13.28 12.96
CA LEU A 81 -10.75 -12.04 13.72
C LEU A 81 -11.82 -12.10 14.81
N VAL A 82 -12.94 -12.79 14.54
CA VAL A 82 -14.03 -13.00 15.50
C VAL A 82 -13.70 -14.14 16.46
N ILE A 83 -13.13 -15.23 15.95
CA ILE A 83 -12.80 -16.43 16.72
C ILE A 83 -11.30 -16.72 16.59
N SER A 84 -10.51 -16.17 17.52
CA SER A 84 -9.05 -16.25 17.48
C SER A 84 -8.50 -17.67 17.49
N THR A 85 -9.21 -18.64 18.07
CA THR A 85 -8.78 -20.05 18.11
C THR A 85 -8.76 -20.72 16.73
N LEU A 86 -9.52 -20.22 15.75
CA LEU A 86 -9.52 -20.74 14.38
C LEU A 86 -8.16 -20.57 13.70
N ARG A 87 -7.32 -19.61 14.13
CA ARG A 87 -5.97 -19.39 13.58
C ARG A 87 -5.07 -20.63 13.67
N CYS A 88 -5.38 -21.56 14.57
CA CYS A 88 -4.60 -22.78 14.79
C CYS A 88 -5.12 -24.00 14.02
N ILE A 89 -6.32 -23.94 13.42
CA ILE A 89 -7.03 -25.10 12.86
C ILE A 89 -7.09 -25.02 11.32
N PRO A 90 -6.78 -26.10 10.58
CA PRO A 90 -7.05 -26.16 9.14
C PRO A 90 -8.55 -26.04 8.80
N PRO A 91 -8.97 -25.36 7.72
CA PRO A 91 -8.16 -24.65 6.72
C PRO A 91 -7.77 -23.21 7.12
N PHE A 92 -8.38 -22.66 8.17
CA PHE A 92 -8.19 -21.28 8.64
C PHE A 92 -6.73 -20.91 8.90
N ARG A 93 -5.96 -21.83 9.51
CA ARG A 93 -4.53 -21.65 9.76
C ARG A 93 -3.75 -21.33 8.49
N TYR A 94 -4.05 -21.99 7.38
CA TYR A 94 -3.34 -21.78 6.12
C TYR A 94 -3.69 -20.42 5.51
N ALA A 95 -4.97 -20.08 5.49
CA ALA A 95 -5.44 -18.77 5.02
C ALA A 95 -4.85 -17.62 5.87
N TYR A 96 -4.84 -17.76 7.19
CA TYR A 96 -4.25 -16.78 8.11
C TYR A 96 -2.75 -16.62 7.89
N LYS A 97 -1.98 -17.71 7.76
CA LYS A 97 -0.54 -17.63 7.47
C LYS A 97 -0.26 -16.93 6.14
N ARG A 98 -1.03 -17.23 5.10
CA ARG A 98 -0.91 -16.58 3.79
C ARG A 98 -1.20 -15.07 3.92
N TYR A 99 -2.28 -14.71 4.61
CA TYR A 99 -2.63 -13.31 4.86
C TYR A 99 -1.51 -12.56 5.59
N ILE A 100 -0.97 -13.13 6.68
CA ILE A 100 0.13 -12.50 7.44
C ILE A 100 1.37 -12.34 6.56
N SER A 101 1.71 -13.32 5.72
CA SER A 101 2.84 -13.20 4.80
C SER A 101 2.67 -12.06 3.80
N MET A 102 1.48 -11.93 3.21
CA MET A 102 1.16 -10.87 2.26
C MET A 102 1.13 -9.49 2.95
N HIS A 103 0.58 -9.43 4.17
CA HIS A 103 0.55 -8.22 4.98
C HIS A 103 1.95 -7.75 5.34
N LYS A 104 2.82 -8.69 5.76
CA LYS A 104 4.22 -8.39 6.02
C LYS A 104 4.92 -7.80 4.80
N GLU A 105 4.72 -8.36 3.61
CA GLU A 105 5.32 -7.83 2.39
C GLU A 105 4.91 -6.37 2.09
N ILE A 106 3.62 -6.05 2.24
CA ILE A 106 3.12 -4.69 2.04
C ILE A 106 3.69 -3.74 3.10
N VAL A 107 3.70 -4.17 4.36
CA VAL A 107 4.22 -3.36 5.46
C VAL A 107 5.72 -3.12 5.34
N ASP A 108 6.50 -4.13 5.00
CA ASP A 108 7.95 -4.00 4.81
C ASP A 108 8.26 -2.98 3.69
N PHE A 109 7.47 -2.98 2.60
CA PHE A 109 7.58 -1.96 1.54
C PHE A 109 7.25 -0.55 2.05
N ILE A 110 6.12 -0.37 2.75
CA ILE A 110 5.73 0.94 3.30
C ILE A 110 6.78 1.43 4.31
N GLN A 111 7.32 0.54 5.14
CA GLN A 111 8.34 0.87 6.13
C GLN A 111 9.61 1.38 5.47
N GLN A 112 10.05 0.75 4.38
CA GLN A 112 11.19 1.23 3.59
C GLN A 112 10.95 2.64 3.05
N GLU A 113 9.77 2.92 2.48
CA GLU A 113 9.41 4.24 1.99
C GLU A 113 9.45 5.29 3.11
N ILE A 114 8.88 4.98 4.28
CA ILE A 114 8.90 5.88 5.44
C ILE A 114 10.32 6.16 5.91
N ASP A 115 11.18 5.15 5.94
CA ASP A 115 12.56 5.32 6.38
C ASP A 115 13.38 6.16 5.38
N GLU A 116 13.09 6.07 4.08
CA GLU A 116 13.62 7.01 3.08
C GLU A 116 13.18 8.46 3.35
N HIS A 117 11.90 8.69 3.66
CA HIS A 117 11.39 10.03 3.99
C HIS A 117 12.02 10.56 5.27
N LYS A 118 12.13 9.75 6.33
CA LYS A 118 12.80 10.15 7.58
C LYS A 118 14.25 10.59 7.37
N GLN A 119 14.99 9.91 6.48
CA GLN A 119 16.39 10.24 6.17
C GLN A 119 16.51 11.57 5.41
N LYS A 120 15.56 11.86 4.52
CA LYS A 120 15.57 13.05 3.66
C LYS A 120 14.69 14.19 4.17
N PHE A 121 14.10 14.03 5.36
CA PHE A 121 13.07 14.90 5.87
C PHE A 121 13.58 16.34 6.07
N ASP A 122 12.89 17.28 5.41
CA ASP A 122 13.13 18.71 5.53
C ASP A 122 11.89 19.40 6.15
N PRO A 123 11.99 19.96 7.37
CA PRO A 123 10.88 20.64 8.03
C PRO A 123 10.31 21.83 7.24
N ASP A 124 11.13 22.45 6.39
CA ASP A 124 10.77 23.64 5.62
C ASP A 124 10.14 23.28 4.27
N ASN A 125 10.27 22.01 3.83
CA ASN A 125 9.80 21.54 2.54
C ASN A 125 8.96 20.26 2.68
N VAL A 126 7.67 20.42 3.00
CA VAL A 126 6.70 19.31 3.11
C VAL A 126 6.04 19.06 1.76
N ASN A 127 6.37 17.94 1.11
CA ASN A 127 5.91 17.65 -0.25
C ASN A 127 4.76 16.64 -0.32
N ASP A 128 4.65 15.77 0.68
CA ASP A 128 3.69 14.68 0.70
C ASP A 128 3.11 14.42 2.10
N PHE A 129 2.22 13.44 2.18
CA PHE A 129 1.56 13.08 3.43
C PHE A 129 2.53 12.55 4.49
N ILE A 130 3.55 11.76 4.11
CA ILE A 130 4.51 11.22 5.08
C ILE A 130 5.32 12.36 5.69
N ASP A 131 5.82 13.29 4.87
CA ASP A 131 6.52 14.48 5.36
C ASP A 131 5.63 15.32 6.27
N ALA A 132 4.37 15.55 5.88
CA ALA A 132 3.42 16.30 6.70
C ALA A 132 3.22 15.63 8.07
N PHE A 133 3.07 14.31 8.07
CA PHE A 133 2.91 13.51 9.28
C PHE A 133 4.19 13.55 10.16
N LEU A 134 5.37 13.42 9.56
CA LEU A 134 6.65 13.52 10.26
C LEU A 134 6.86 14.90 10.91
N LYS A 135 6.42 15.97 10.22
CA LYS A 135 6.44 17.34 10.77
C LYS A 135 5.53 17.46 11.98
N GLU A 136 4.28 17.03 11.87
CA GLU A 136 3.32 17.03 12.98
C GLU A 136 3.81 16.19 14.16
N GLN A 137 4.40 15.02 13.91
CA GLN A 137 4.97 14.18 14.96
C GLN A 137 6.13 14.87 15.71
N LYS A 138 6.90 15.74 15.05
CA LYS A 138 7.95 16.55 15.70
C LYS A 138 7.38 17.74 16.46
N LEU A 139 6.28 18.35 15.98
CA LEU A 139 5.64 19.50 16.60
C LEU A 139 4.76 19.12 17.81
N GLY A 140 4.12 17.95 17.79
CA GLY A 140 3.12 17.53 18.77
C GLY A 140 3.62 16.79 20.02
N GLN A 141 4.91 16.83 20.36
CA GLN A 141 5.42 16.03 21.50
C GLN A 141 5.11 16.64 22.89
N PRO A 142 4.43 15.88 23.77
CA PRO A 142 5.02 15.38 24.99
C PRO A 142 5.82 14.10 24.68
N LYS A 143 7.08 14.07 25.13
CA LYS A 143 8.09 13.03 24.87
C LYS A 143 7.54 11.61 25.15
N ASN A 144 7.80 10.66 24.22
CA ASN A 144 7.84 9.19 24.39
C ASN A 144 6.76 8.27 23.77
N GLN A 145 6.10 8.60 22.66
CA GLN A 145 5.43 7.55 21.86
C GLN A 145 5.63 7.71 20.35
N PRO A 146 6.30 6.76 19.65
CA PRO A 146 6.31 6.71 18.20
C PRO A 146 4.95 6.24 17.68
N TYR A 147 4.28 7.07 16.87
CA TYR A 147 2.99 6.73 16.24
C TYR A 147 3.12 5.66 15.14
N PHE A 148 4.32 5.52 14.55
CA PHE A 148 4.62 4.50 13.54
C PHE A 148 5.11 3.21 14.20
N ASN A 149 4.17 2.37 14.66
CA ASN A 149 4.40 0.96 15.00
C ASN A 149 3.55 0.08 14.08
N VAL A 150 3.88 0.03 12.79
CA VAL A 150 3.07 -0.71 11.78
C VAL A 150 3.12 -2.23 12.00
N CYS A 151 4.05 -2.74 12.81
CA CYS A 151 4.26 -4.19 12.99
C CYS A 151 3.98 -4.78 14.38
N GLN A 152 3.89 -4.00 15.47
CA GLN A 152 3.90 -4.62 16.81
C GLN A 152 2.59 -5.30 17.23
N SER A 153 1.48 -5.07 16.50
CA SER A 153 0.18 -5.66 16.85
C SER A 153 -0.03 -7.10 16.37
N PHE A 154 0.81 -7.59 15.45
CA PHE A 154 0.65 -8.93 14.86
C PHE A 154 1.77 -9.92 15.20
N GLU A 155 2.88 -9.45 15.80
CA GLU A 155 3.99 -10.32 16.22
C GLU A 155 3.74 -11.04 17.56
N ASN A 156 2.71 -10.64 18.32
CA ASN A 156 2.41 -11.18 19.66
C ASN A 156 1.08 -11.96 19.76
N ILE A 157 0.50 -12.47 18.66
CA ILE A 157 -0.70 -13.33 18.71
C ILE A 157 -0.62 -14.52 17.75
#